data_AF-A0A916ZG66-F1
#
_entry.id   AF-A0A916ZG66-F1
#
_cell.length_a   1.000
_cell.length_b   1.000
_cell.length_c   1.000
_cell.angle_alpha   90.00
_cell.angle_beta   90.00
_cell.angle_gamma   90.00
#
_symmetry.space_group_name_H-M   'P 1'
#
loop_
_entity.id
_entity.type
_entity.pdbx_description
1 polymer ?
#
loop_
_entity_poly.entity_id
_entity_poly.type
_entity_poly.pdbx_seq_one_letter_code
_entity_poly.pdbx_strand_id
1 'polypeptide(L)' 'MRALIRLREIRQGKRSRWNVEIWRGDSLDGSRVYPDRPAARRVARAAAEDYGTVVILAGPDQAPAGVSQEGCA' A
#
# COMPACT_ATOMS: atom_id res chain seq x y z
N MET A 1 10.72 0.88 -18.68
CA MET A 1 9.63 1.47 -17.87
C MET A 1 9.92 1.15 -16.41
N ARG A 2 9.79 2.11 -15.49
CA ARG A 2 9.97 1.87 -14.05
C ARG A 2 8.60 1.80 -13.39
N ALA A 3 8.26 0.66 -12.78
CA ALA A 3 7.04 0.52 -11.99
C ALA A 3 7.38 0.57 -10.51
N LEU A 4 6.57 1.25 -9.71
CA LEU A 4 6.72 1.32 -8.26
C LEU A 4 5.66 0.44 -7.61
N ILE A 5 6.07 -0.48 -6.73
CA ILE A 5 5.14 -1.34 -6.00
C ILE A 5 5.17 -0.95 -4.53
N ARG A 6 4.07 -0.38 -4.04
CA ARG A 6 3.92 0.07 -2.66
C ARG A 6 3.11 -0.94 -1.85
N LEU A 7 3.62 -1.32 -0.68
CA LEU A 7 3.00 -2.27 0.23
C LEU A 7 2.65 -1.59 1.56
N ARG A 8 1.38 -1.33 1.82
CA ARG A 8 0.89 -0.53 2.96
C ARG A 8 0.07 -1.37 3.92
N GLU A 9 0.31 -1.22 5.23
CA GLU A 9 -0.59 -1.78 6.25
C GLU A 9 -1.80 -0.85 6.41
N ILE A 10 -3.01 -1.37 6.22
CA ILE A 10 -4.28 -0.71 6.56
C ILE A 10 -4.76 -1.25 7.91
N ARG A 11 -4.79 -0.41 8.94
CA ARG A 11 -5.36 -0.79 10.24
C ARG A 11 -6.86 -0.51 10.26
N GLN A 12 -7.67 -1.55 10.41
CA GLN A 12 -9.12 -1.46 10.55
C GLN A 12 -9.53 -2.03 11.92
N GLY A 13 -9.46 -1.17 12.95
CA GLY A 13 -9.68 -1.56 14.34
C GLY A 13 -8.62 -2.56 14.83
N LYS A 14 -9.06 -3.74 15.30
CA LYS A 14 -8.16 -4.83 15.76
C LYS A 14 -7.55 -5.67 14.63
N ARG A 15 -7.92 -5.43 13.37
CA ARG A 15 -7.45 -6.21 12.21
C ARG A 15 -6.53 -5.37 11.33
N SER A 16 -5.38 -5.91 10.99
CA SER A 16 -4.50 -5.36 9.95
C SER A 16 -4.83 -5.99 8.61
N ARG A 17 -5.06 -5.18 7.59
CA ARG A 17 -5.08 -5.58 6.17
C ARG A 17 -3.88 -4.98 5.47
N TRP A 18 -3.58 -5.45 4.26
CA TRP A 18 -2.41 -5.03 3.50
C TRP A 18 -2.81 -4.60 2.10
N ASN A 19 -2.52 -3.37 1.72
CA ASN A 19 -2.72 -2.88 0.36
C ASN A 19 -1.45 -3.07 -0.47
N VAL A 20 -1.61 -3.56 -1.69
CA VAL A 20 -0.57 -3.54 -2.73
C VAL A 20 -1.02 -2.55 -3.79
N GLU A 21 -0.18 -1.57 -4.08
CA GLU A 21 -0.40 -0.57 -5.13
C GLU A 21 0.72 -0.70 -6.16
N ILE A 22 0.34 -0.73 -7.43
CA ILE A 22 1.25 -0.79 -8.57
C ILE A 22 1.13 0.54 -9.30
N TRP A 23 2.24 1.26 -9.38
CA TRP A 23 2.34 2.58 -9.98
C TRP A 23 3.23 2.49 -11.23
N ARG A 24 2.82 3.12 -12.33
CA ARG A 24 3.62 3.29 -13.54
C ARG A 24 3.87 4.78 -13.74
N GLY A 25 5.08 5.23 -13.42
CA GLY A 25 5.34 6.67 -13.26
C GLY A 25 4.46 7.24 -12.14
N ASP A 26 3.70 8.28 -12.44
CA ASP A 26 2.79 8.95 -11.50
C ASP A 26 1.36 8.39 -11.52
N SER A 27 1.09 7.40 -12.36
CA SER A 27 -0.25 6.80 -12.50
C SER A 27 -0.38 5.50 -11.71
N LEU A 28 -1.45 5.37 -10.94
CA LEU A 28 -1.83 4.12 -10.29
C LEU A 28 -2.40 3.16 -11.35
N ASP A 29 -1.67 2.08 -11.62
CA ASP A 29 -2.05 1.04 -12.58
C ASP A 29 -2.99 0.01 -11.92
N GLY A 30 -2.76 -0.30 -10.65
CA GLY A 30 -3.60 -1.24 -9.92
C GLY A 30 -3.46 -1.13 -8.40
N SER A 31 -4.54 -1.42 -7.68
CA SER A 31 -4.54 -1.50 -6.22
C SER A 31 -5.38 -2.68 -5.75
N ARG A 32 -4.86 -3.45 -4.80
CA ARG A 32 -5.56 -4.60 -4.24
C ARG A 32 -5.24 -4.79 -2.76
N VAL A 33 -6.30 -5.00 -1.99
CA VAL A 33 -6.23 -5.25 -0.54
C VAL A 33 -6.23 -6.75 -0.27
N TYR A 34 -5.36 -7.16 0.65
CA TYR A 34 -5.19 -8.53 1.12
C TYR A 34 -5.46 -8.60 2.62
N PRO A 35 -5.99 -9.73 3.11
CA PRO A 35 -6.25 -9.92 4.53
C PRO A 35 -4.95 -9.99 5.35
N ASP A 36 -3.86 -10.55 4.78
CA ASP A 36 -2.64 -10.82 5.52
C ASP A 36 -1.38 -10.36 4.78
N ARG A 37 -0.35 -9.99 5.55
CA ARG A 37 0.97 -9.57 5.05
C ARG A 37 1.62 -10.58 4.10
N PRO A 38 1.62 -11.91 4.38
CA PRO A 38 2.29 -12.86 3.51
C PRO A 38 1.63 -12.97 2.14
N ALA A 39 0.30 -12.85 2.06
CA ALA A 39 -0.44 -12.85 0.81
C ALA A 39 -0.08 -11.62 -0.04
N ALA A 40 -0.12 -10.43 0.57
CA ALA A 40 0.24 -9.18 -0.10
C ALA A 40 1.69 -9.18 -0.59
N ARG A 41 2.62 -9.69 0.24
CA ARG A 41 4.05 -9.79 -0.09
C ARG A 41 4.33 -10.74 -1.25
N ARG A 42 3.62 -11.88 -1.35
CA ARG A 42 3.76 -12.80 -2.50
C ARG A 42 3.36 -12.13 -3.81
N VAL A 43 2.25 -11.40 -3.82
CA VAL A 43 1.80 -10.69 -5.03
C VAL A 43 2.73 -9.53 -5.38
N ALA A 44 3.13 -8.73 -4.38
CA ALA A 44 4.06 -7.63 -4.60
C ALA A 44 5.41 -8.13 -5.17
N ARG A 45 5.89 -9.30 -4.70
CA ARG A 45 7.09 -9.94 -5.25
C ARG A 45 6.90 -10.40 -6.70
N ALA A 46 5.79 -11.10 -7.00
CA ALA A 46 5.50 -11.55 -8.36
C ALA A 46 5.39 -10.37 -9.35
N ALA A 47 4.72 -9.29 -8.95
CA ALA A 47 4.67 -8.06 -9.73
C ALA A 47 6.06 -7.41 -9.88
N ALA A 48 6.89 -7.43 -8.83
CA ALA A 48 8.24 -6.88 -8.91
C ALA A 48 9.14 -7.66 -9.89
N GLU A 49 8.97 -8.99 -9.97
CA GLU A 49 9.67 -9.85 -10.93
C GLU A 49 9.23 -9.57 -12.37
N ASP A 50 7.94 -9.29 -12.58
CA ASP A 50 7.38 -8.95 -13.91
C ASP A 50 7.81 -7.55 -14.39
N TYR A 51 7.84 -6.57 -13.49
CA TYR A 51 8.11 -5.15 -13.83
C TYR A 51 9.56 -4.69 -13.58
N GLY A 52 10.38 -5.46 -12.86
CA GLY A 52 11.81 -5.20 -12.66
C GLY A 52 12.17 -3.99 -11.76
N THR A 53 11.32 -3.59 -10.79
CA THR A 53 11.63 -2.45 -9.89
C THR A 53 11.02 -2.64 -8.49
N VAL A 54 11.78 -2.32 -7.44
CA VAL A 54 11.42 -2.55 -6.02
C VAL A 54 11.63 -1.28 -5.19
N VAL A 55 10.55 -0.72 -4.62
CA VAL A 55 10.61 0.19 -3.47
C VAL A 55 9.53 -0.23 -2.48
N ILE A 56 9.91 -1.00 -1.46
CA ILE A 56 8.97 -1.46 -0.43
C ILE A 56 8.85 -0.35 0.62
N LEU A 57 7.87 0.53 0.49
CA LEU A 57 7.47 1.45 1.57
C LEU A 57 6.64 0.69 2.60
N ALA A 58 7.29 -0.12 3.44
CA ALA A 58 6.64 -0.78 4.57
C ALA A 58 6.62 0.17 5.78
N GLY A 59 5.50 0.84 5.99
CA GLY A 59 5.24 1.60 7.21
C GLY A 59 3.77 1.45 7.61
N PRO A 60 3.43 1.65 8.90
CA PRO A 60 2.05 1.91 9.25
C PRO A 60 1.57 3.08 8.39
N ASP A 61 0.32 3.00 7.95
CA ASP A 61 -0.43 4.17 7.56
C ASP A 61 -0.31 5.20 8.69
N GLN A 62 0.68 6.10 8.62
CA GLN A 62 0.50 7.39 9.23
C GLN A 62 -0.60 8.02 8.38
N ALA A 63 -1.85 7.72 8.74
CA ALA A 63 -2.94 8.61 8.47
C ALA A 63 -2.39 10.00 8.85
N PRO A 64 -2.50 11.01 7.97
CA PRO A 64 -2.01 12.33 8.33
C PRO A 64 -2.62 12.65 9.70
N ALA A 65 -1.75 12.92 10.67
CA ALA A 65 -2.14 13.29 12.04
C ALA A 65 -2.75 14.70 12.06
N GLY A 66 -3.73 14.96 11.19
CA GLY A 66 -4.17 16.28 10.80
C GLY A 66 -5.58 16.33 10.19
N VAL A 67 -6.45 15.37 10.52
CA VAL A 67 -7.90 15.62 10.50
C VAL A 67 -8.45 15.37 11.90
N SER A 68 -8.07 16.26 12.83
CA SER A 68 -9.06 16.73 13.80
C SER A 68 -10.20 17.33 12.99
N GLN A 69 -11.37 16.68 13.00
CA GLN A 69 -12.62 17.42 12.86
C GLN A 69 -12.78 18.27 14.13
N GLU A 70 -12.00 19.35 14.23
CA GLU A 70 -12.40 20.49 15.05
C GLU A 70 -13.30 21.34 14.17
N GLY A 71 -14.59 21.28 14.47
CA GLY A 71 -15.61 22.00 13.71
C GLY A 71 -17.02 21.66 14.18
N CYS A 72 -17.22 21.53 15.49
CA CYS A 72 -18.52 21.72 16.10
C CYS A 72 -18.42 23.04 16.87
N ALA A 73 -18.83 24.12 16.23
CA ALA A 73 -19.15 25.41 16.84
C ALA A 73 -20.16 26.11 15.92
#